data_AF-J9B1S2-F1
#
_entry.id   AF-J9B1S2-F1
#
_cell.length_a   1.000
_cell.length_b   1.000
_cell.length_c   1.000
_cell.angle_alpha   90.00
_cell.angle_beta   90.00
_cell.angle_gamma   90.00
#
_symmetry.space_group_name_H-M   'P 1'
#
loop_
_entity.id
_entity.type
_entity.pdbx_description
1 polymer ?
#
loop_
_entity_poly.entity_id
_entity_poly.type
_entity_poly.pdbx_seq_one_letter_code
_entity_poly.pdbx_strand_id
1 'polypeptide(L)'
;MENFNITKYATTNTLMTYAAWLIYTMVLLMLATTIVHYLSINAMGSGIPEVKTILQGVHLEKHLTFRTLISKLVGLMLAIGSGFPIGKEGPFVHMGSIVAHLMRRLVEGIKPAYANESRSYELLAAGCAAGVAATFSAPVGGVLFSIEVTTAYFAVRDYWRGFFAAACSAATFSLLRLWINPFEVTVAALFQTKFRHLSYYPEELLIFACIGGICGLAGALFILIHRRYVLFLRRNNFMKRLFQRHWIVYPLTISILYSTITYPHGLGQYLTGQIVFARSLRDFFANCTWHVSPLHVEACSEFLIMRWKIHDSVFIELGVFIVAFYFLVIVSSTLPVPAGIFMPAFVIGAAIGRFIGELMALGYPNGFRNDRQLLILPGIYSVVGAVSFCGAVTHTVSVSVIAFELTGQLLHILPVMIAVLLSNIVCSSLQPSFFDSIIKIKHLPYFPDIPKSTSWVHEIRVEQIM
;
A
#
# COMPACT_ATOMS: atom_id res chain seq x y z
N MET A 1 35.67 12.17 -5.49
CA MET A 1 36.53 12.56 -4.35
C MET A 1 35.73 13.45 -3.42
N GLU A 2 35.01 12.82 -2.49
CA GLU A 2 34.72 13.33 -1.16
C GLU A 2 34.75 12.08 -0.31
N ASN A 3 35.90 11.84 0.32
CA ASN A 3 36.06 10.74 1.25
C ASN A 3 35.08 10.98 2.39
N PHE A 4 34.01 10.19 2.45
CA PHE A 4 33.16 10.06 3.62
C PHE A 4 34.06 9.56 4.76
N ASN A 5 34.62 10.51 5.51
CA ASN A 5 35.36 10.26 6.72
C ASN A 5 34.42 9.59 7.73
N ILE A 6 34.44 8.26 7.74
CA ILE A 6 33.91 7.37 8.79
C ILE A 6 34.50 7.76 10.18
N THR A 7 35.57 8.57 10.20
CA THR A 7 36.26 9.06 11.40
C THR A 7 35.68 10.34 12.03
N LYS A 8 34.65 10.98 11.46
CA LYS A 8 34.05 12.21 12.05
C LYS A 8 32.82 11.98 12.95
N TYR A 9 32.41 10.72 13.16
CA TYR A 9 31.30 10.34 14.05
C TYR A 9 31.75 9.83 15.44
N ALA A 10 32.99 10.07 15.84
CA ALA A 10 33.57 9.50 17.05
C ALA A 10 33.08 10.12 18.39
N THR A 11 32.14 11.07 18.38
CA THR A 11 31.60 11.67 19.63
C THR A 11 30.11 12.03 19.56
N THR A 12 29.28 11.23 18.88
CA THR A 12 27.82 11.35 19.08
C THR A 12 27.41 10.39 20.20
N ASN A 13 26.91 10.95 21.30
CA ASN A 13 26.32 10.13 22.36
C ASN A 13 25.17 9.31 21.76
N THR A 14 25.34 7.99 21.70
CA THR A 14 24.34 7.05 21.16
C THR A 14 22.98 7.21 21.85
N LEU A 15 22.99 7.55 23.14
CA LEU A 15 21.80 7.90 23.90
C LEU A 15 21.05 9.10 23.32
N MET A 16 21.77 10.17 22.91
CA MET A 16 21.14 11.39 22.37
C MET A 16 20.54 11.14 20.98
N THR A 17 21.23 10.40 20.12
CA THR A 17 20.70 10.08 18.78
C THR A 17 19.52 9.12 18.86
N TYR A 18 19.55 8.16 19.78
CA TYR A 18 18.43 7.29 20.08
C TYR A 18 17.22 8.06 20.65
N ALA A 19 17.46 8.94 21.63
CA ALA A 19 16.41 9.80 22.19
C ALA A 19 15.79 10.71 21.12
N ALA A 20 16.60 11.31 20.24
CA ALA A 20 16.10 12.13 19.15
C ALA A 20 15.22 11.34 18.17
N TRP A 21 15.64 10.12 17.80
CA TRP A 21 14.86 9.22 16.94
C TRP A 21 13.52 8.84 17.56
N LEU A 22 13.54 8.44 18.84
CA LEU A 22 12.35 8.06 19.59
C LEU A 22 11.40 9.25 19.78
N ILE A 23 11.91 10.41 20.20
CA ILE A 23 11.09 11.60 20.45
C ILE A 23 10.45 12.09 19.14
N TYR A 24 11.19 12.13 18.04
CA TYR A 24 10.66 12.58 16.75
C TYR A 24 9.47 11.73 16.28
N THR A 25 9.65 10.41 16.24
CA THR A 25 8.63 9.46 15.80
C THR A 25 7.41 9.47 16.74
N MET A 26 7.65 9.56 18.04
CA MET A 26 6.63 9.62 19.08
C MET A 26 5.80 10.90 19.01
N VAL A 27 6.43 12.06 18.94
CA VAL A 27 5.73 13.35 18.93
C VAL A 27 4.84 13.47 17.69
N LEU A 28 5.35 13.12 16.51
CA LEU A 28 4.57 13.20 15.27
C LEU A 28 3.37 12.25 15.27
N LEU A 29 3.56 10.99 15.69
CA LEU A 29 2.45 10.04 15.75
C LEU A 29 1.41 10.47 16.80
N MET A 30 1.85 10.91 17.98
CA MET A 30 0.95 11.41 19.01
C MET A 30 0.16 12.63 18.54
N LEU A 31 0.79 13.57 17.85
CA LEU A 31 0.12 14.73 17.27
C LEU A 31 -0.89 14.33 16.18
N ALA A 32 -0.58 13.32 15.36
CA ALA A 32 -1.53 12.75 14.40
C ALA A 32 -2.78 12.18 15.11
N THR A 33 -2.57 11.40 16.19
CA THR A 33 -3.67 10.79 16.95
C THR A 33 -4.54 11.82 17.68
N THR A 34 -3.94 12.87 18.24
CA THR A 34 -4.68 13.93 18.94
C THR A 34 -5.56 14.71 17.96
N ILE A 35 -5.04 15.07 16.79
CA ILE A 35 -5.84 15.74 15.75
C ILE A 35 -7.04 14.88 15.34
N VAL A 36 -6.82 13.59 15.08
CA VAL A 36 -7.91 12.70 14.69
C VAL A 36 -8.93 12.55 15.81
N HIS A 37 -8.49 12.40 17.06
CA HIS A 37 -9.40 12.27 18.19
C HIS A 37 -10.25 13.54 18.43
N TYR A 38 -9.65 14.74 18.33
CA TYR A 38 -10.35 15.99 18.62
C TYR A 38 -11.15 16.56 17.45
N LEU A 39 -10.66 16.47 16.20
CA LEU A 39 -11.40 16.99 15.04
C LEU A 39 -12.47 16.00 14.56
N SER A 40 -12.10 14.75 14.31
CA SER A 40 -13.05 13.73 13.87
C SER A 40 -12.49 12.31 13.98
N ILE A 41 -13.06 11.54 14.90
CA ILE A 41 -12.77 10.13 15.12
C ILE A 41 -13.09 9.29 13.87
N ASN A 42 -14.02 9.74 13.03
CA ASN A 42 -14.39 9.06 11.79
C ASN A 42 -13.28 9.11 10.72
N ALA A 43 -12.21 9.88 10.93
CA ALA A 43 -11.06 9.90 10.04
C ALA A 43 -10.08 8.74 10.27
N MET A 44 -10.25 7.91 11.32
CA MET A 44 -9.35 6.79 11.63
C MET A 44 -9.35 5.70 10.54
N GLY A 45 -8.16 5.21 10.20
CA GLY A 45 -7.96 4.15 9.22
C GLY A 45 -8.12 4.59 7.76
N SER A 46 -8.33 3.61 6.88
CA SER A 46 -8.29 3.81 5.42
C SER A 46 -9.45 4.66 4.90
N GLY A 47 -10.70 4.40 5.32
CA GLY A 47 -11.89 5.02 4.72
C GLY A 47 -12.48 4.28 3.53
N ILE A 48 -11.73 3.35 2.92
CA ILE A 48 -12.25 2.50 1.83
C ILE A 48 -13.41 1.60 2.31
N PRO A 49 -13.33 0.91 3.46
CA PRO A 49 -14.44 0.13 4.00
C PRO A 49 -15.74 0.93 4.11
N GLU A 50 -15.65 2.17 4.61
CA GLU A 50 -16.78 3.07 4.81
C GLU A 50 -17.37 3.53 3.48
N VAL A 51 -16.53 3.91 2.52
CA VAL A 51 -16.96 4.27 1.16
C VAL A 51 -17.64 3.09 0.47
N LYS A 52 -17.09 1.88 0.59
CA LYS A 52 -17.67 0.65 0.04
C LYS A 52 -19.07 0.41 0.60
N THR A 53 -19.27 0.61 1.91
CA THR A 53 -20.61 0.49 2.52
C THR A 53 -21.58 1.59 2.06
N ILE A 54 -21.08 2.82 1.84
CA ILE A 54 -21.90 3.92 1.31
C ILE A 54 -22.40 3.61 -0.10
N LEU A 55 -21.51 3.16 -0.99
CA LEU A 55 -21.88 2.84 -2.38
C LEU A 55 -22.82 1.64 -2.51
N GLN A 56 -22.95 0.83 -1.47
CA GLN A 56 -23.94 -0.26 -1.41
C GLN A 56 -25.31 0.19 -0.89
N GLY A 57 -25.50 1.48 -0.57
CA GLY A 57 -26.80 2.03 -0.16
C GLY A 57 -26.90 2.44 1.32
N VAL A 58 -25.83 2.27 2.11
CA VAL A 58 -25.85 2.57 3.55
C VAL A 58 -25.40 3.99 3.82
N HIS A 59 -26.30 4.82 4.33
CA HIS A 59 -26.05 6.23 4.56
C HIS A 59 -25.18 6.47 5.81
N LEU A 60 -23.87 6.74 5.61
CA LEU A 60 -22.91 7.05 6.66
C LEU A 60 -22.45 8.52 6.62
N GLU A 61 -23.39 9.47 6.73
CA GLU A 61 -23.12 10.90 6.49
C GLU A 61 -21.98 11.51 7.33
N LYS A 62 -21.77 11.01 8.56
CA LYS A 62 -20.72 11.51 9.46
C LYS A 62 -19.29 11.25 8.96
N HIS A 63 -19.11 10.39 7.95
CA HIS A 63 -17.81 10.11 7.32
C HIS A 63 -17.51 11.07 6.16
N LEU A 64 -18.53 11.70 5.56
CA LEU A 64 -18.41 12.55 4.37
C LEU A 64 -18.39 14.06 4.70
N THR A 65 -17.88 14.44 5.86
CA THR A 65 -17.90 15.85 6.33
C THR A 65 -16.62 16.63 5.99
N PHE A 66 -16.71 17.96 5.93
CA PHE A 66 -15.52 18.80 5.79
C PHE A 66 -14.56 18.68 6.99
N ARG A 67 -15.09 18.47 8.20
CA ARG A 67 -14.28 18.22 9.40
C ARG A 67 -13.46 16.93 9.29
N THR A 68 -14.06 15.86 8.76
CA THR A 68 -13.34 14.61 8.46
C THR A 68 -12.25 14.81 7.41
N LEU A 69 -12.47 15.66 6.40
CA LEU A 69 -11.47 15.97 5.37
C LEU A 69 -10.21 16.59 5.98
N ILE A 70 -10.37 17.66 6.78
CA ILE A 70 -9.23 18.35 7.42
C ILE A 70 -8.51 17.42 8.40
N SER A 71 -9.28 16.71 9.24
CA SER A 71 -8.73 15.73 10.20
C SER A 71 -7.87 14.68 9.48
N LYS A 72 -8.37 14.15 8.36
CA LYS A 72 -7.69 13.10 7.59
C LYS A 72 -6.46 13.63 6.87
N LEU A 73 -6.53 14.83 6.27
CA LEU A 73 -5.41 15.47 5.59
C LEU A 73 -4.24 15.68 6.55
N VAL A 74 -4.47 16.38 7.67
CA VAL A 74 -3.41 16.74 8.62
C VAL A 74 -2.91 15.50 9.38
N GLY A 75 -3.81 14.63 9.83
CA GLY A 75 -3.45 13.40 10.52
C GLY A 75 -2.61 12.45 9.65
N LEU A 76 -2.92 12.34 8.35
CA LEU A 76 -2.16 11.53 7.42
C LEU A 76 -0.76 12.09 7.16
N MET A 77 -0.63 13.41 6.97
CA MET A 77 0.66 14.06 6.75
C MET A 77 1.63 13.79 7.92
N LEU A 78 1.13 13.90 9.15
CA LEU A 78 1.91 13.63 10.35
C LEU A 78 2.21 12.14 10.55
N ALA A 79 1.24 11.26 10.25
CA ALA A 79 1.45 9.81 10.33
C ALA A 79 2.52 9.33 9.34
N ILE A 80 2.51 9.82 8.09
CA ILE A 80 3.56 9.49 7.11
C ILE A 80 4.88 10.18 7.47
N GLY A 81 4.83 11.43 7.95
CA GLY A 81 5.99 12.18 8.42
C GLY A 81 6.72 11.50 9.58
N SER A 82 5.99 10.75 10.43
CA SER A 82 6.58 9.96 11.52
C SER A 82 7.44 8.78 11.05
N GLY A 83 7.44 8.45 9.76
CA GLY A 83 8.23 7.36 9.19
C GLY A 83 7.64 5.97 9.40
N PHE A 84 6.44 5.86 9.97
CA PHE A 84 5.70 4.60 10.10
C PHE A 84 5.39 3.99 8.71
N PRO A 85 5.32 2.65 8.60
CA PRO A 85 5.06 1.96 7.34
C PRO A 85 3.56 1.98 7.03
N ILE A 86 3.06 3.19 6.75
CA ILE A 86 1.65 3.50 6.48
C ILE A 86 1.54 4.12 5.07
N GLY A 87 0.51 3.74 4.32
CA GLY A 87 0.22 4.29 3.00
C GLY A 87 -0.76 5.48 3.03
N LYS A 88 -0.64 6.37 2.05
CA LYS A 88 -1.59 7.48 1.81
C LYS A 88 -2.86 7.08 1.04
N GLU A 89 -2.77 5.97 0.31
CA GLU A 89 -3.68 5.60 -0.77
C GLU A 89 -5.14 5.55 -0.34
N GLY A 90 -5.46 4.69 0.64
CA GLY A 90 -6.82 4.55 1.15
C GLY A 90 -7.43 5.83 1.70
N PRO A 91 -6.74 6.57 2.58
CA PRO A 91 -7.17 7.88 3.04
C PRO A 91 -7.45 8.88 1.90
N PHE A 92 -6.65 8.88 0.83
CA PHE A 92 -6.89 9.74 -0.34
C PHE A 92 -8.13 9.36 -1.13
N VAL A 93 -8.44 8.06 -1.27
CA VAL A 93 -9.74 7.62 -1.86
C VAL A 93 -10.90 8.22 -1.07
N HIS A 94 -10.82 8.14 0.26
CA HIS A 94 -11.84 8.73 1.13
C HIS A 94 -11.90 10.26 1.01
N MET A 95 -10.76 10.95 0.97
CA MET A 95 -10.74 12.40 0.77
C MET A 95 -11.35 12.80 -0.57
N GLY A 96 -11.07 12.06 -1.65
CA GLY A 96 -11.70 12.25 -2.97
C GLY A 96 -13.22 12.09 -2.91
N SER A 97 -13.72 11.06 -2.20
CA SER A 97 -15.15 10.87 -1.97
C SER A 97 -15.79 12.00 -1.14
N ILE A 98 -15.09 12.53 -0.13
CA ILE A 98 -15.56 13.67 0.67
C ILE A 98 -15.67 14.92 -0.21
N VAL A 99 -14.65 15.22 -1.02
CA VAL A 99 -14.66 16.39 -1.92
C VAL A 99 -15.81 16.26 -2.92
N ALA A 100 -16.00 15.08 -3.53
CA ALA A 100 -17.14 14.79 -4.39
C ALA A 100 -18.49 15.05 -3.70
N HIS A 101 -18.66 14.58 -2.46
CA HIS A 101 -19.86 14.82 -1.67
C HIS A 101 -20.10 16.30 -1.34
N LEU A 102 -19.04 17.03 -0.98
CA LEU A 102 -19.13 18.47 -0.70
C LEU A 102 -19.48 19.27 -1.97
N MET A 103 -18.90 18.90 -3.11
CA MET A 103 -19.27 19.46 -4.42
C MET A 103 -20.73 19.16 -4.76
N ARG A 104 -21.23 17.96 -4.44
CA ARG A 104 -22.66 17.62 -4.59
C ARG A 104 -23.54 18.62 -3.85
N ARG A 105 -23.27 18.85 -2.57
CA ARG A 105 -24.06 19.77 -1.71
C ARG A 105 -24.04 21.21 -2.23
N LEU A 106 -22.92 21.66 -2.77
CA LEU A 106 -22.82 22.98 -3.42
C LEU A 106 -23.68 23.08 -4.69
N VAL A 107 -23.67 22.04 -5.52
CA VAL A 107 -24.43 22.02 -6.79
C VAL A 107 -25.92 21.75 -6.56
N GLU A 108 -26.27 20.99 -5.53
CA GLU A 108 -27.65 20.67 -5.13
C GLU A 108 -28.47 21.94 -4.89
N GLY A 109 -27.86 22.98 -4.30
CA GLY A 109 -28.49 24.29 -4.13
C GLY A 109 -28.83 25.04 -5.42
N ILE A 110 -28.17 24.69 -6.54
CA ILE A 110 -28.37 25.30 -7.87
C ILE A 110 -29.23 24.41 -8.76
N LYS A 111 -29.03 23.09 -8.70
CA LYS A 111 -29.70 22.09 -9.54
C LYS A 111 -30.21 20.94 -8.66
N PRO A 112 -31.52 20.90 -8.34
CA PRO A 112 -32.09 19.89 -7.44
C PRO A 112 -32.00 18.46 -8.00
N ALA A 113 -31.75 18.29 -9.31
CA ALA A 113 -31.50 16.98 -9.91
C ALA A 113 -30.31 16.22 -9.30
N TYR A 114 -29.36 16.92 -8.66
CA TYR A 114 -28.22 16.32 -7.95
C TYR A 114 -28.54 15.87 -6.52
N ALA A 115 -29.75 16.15 -6.02
CA ALA A 115 -30.26 15.57 -4.76
C ALA A 115 -30.56 14.06 -4.89
N ASN A 116 -30.67 13.56 -6.13
CA ASN A 116 -31.01 12.16 -6.39
C ASN A 116 -29.88 11.22 -5.93
N GLU A 117 -30.23 10.16 -5.18
CA GLU A 117 -29.26 9.24 -4.58
C GLU A 117 -28.36 8.56 -5.61
N SER A 118 -28.94 8.14 -6.75
CA SER A 118 -28.19 7.51 -7.84
C SER A 118 -27.03 8.39 -8.31
N ARG A 119 -27.30 9.66 -8.61
CA ARG A 119 -26.30 10.66 -9.03
C ARG A 119 -25.25 10.89 -7.95
N SER A 120 -25.63 10.81 -6.68
CA SER A 120 -24.68 10.90 -5.57
C SER A 120 -23.68 9.75 -5.59
N TYR A 121 -24.13 8.52 -5.80
CA TYR A 121 -23.25 7.36 -5.89
C TYR A 121 -22.32 7.44 -7.11
N GLU A 122 -22.83 7.88 -8.27
CA GLU A 122 -22.01 8.13 -9.48
C GLU A 122 -20.88 9.14 -9.18
N LEU A 123 -21.18 10.23 -8.47
CA LEU A 123 -20.21 11.27 -8.13
C LEU A 123 -19.21 10.81 -7.08
N LEU A 124 -19.65 10.05 -6.07
CA LEU A 124 -18.77 9.44 -5.06
C LEU A 124 -17.77 8.48 -5.71
N ALA A 125 -18.22 7.62 -6.63
CA ALA A 125 -17.34 6.72 -7.37
C ALA A 125 -16.30 7.49 -8.21
N ALA A 126 -16.72 8.57 -8.89
CA ALA A 126 -15.78 9.43 -9.61
C ALA A 126 -14.76 10.11 -8.68
N GLY A 127 -15.19 10.56 -7.49
CA GLY A 127 -14.31 11.10 -6.46
C GLY A 127 -13.29 10.09 -5.93
N CYS A 128 -13.70 8.82 -5.78
CA CYS A 128 -12.81 7.73 -5.41
C CYS A 128 -11.74 7.51 -6.48
N ALA A 129 -12.13 7.39 -7.75
CA ALA A 129 -11.21 7.24 -8.87
C ALA A 129 -10.22 8.42 -8.96
N ALA A 130 -10.69 9.65 -8.81
CA ALA A 130 -9.83 10.84 -8.76
C ALA A 130 -8.84 10.79 -7.60
N GLY A 131 -9.27 10.36 -6.41
CA GLY A 131 -8.40 10.19 -5.24
C GLY A 131 -7.26 9.20 -5.47
N VAL A 132 -7.56 8.03 -6.08
CA VAL A 132 -6.54 7.02 -6.43
C VAL A 132 -5.61 7.52 -7.54
N ALA A 133 -6.16 8.20 -8.55
CA ALA A 133 -5.34 8.75 -9.63
C ALA A 133 -4.40 9.86 -9.15
N ALA A 134 -4.83 10.68 -8.19
CA ALA A 134 -3.99 11.71 -7.56
C ALA A 134 -2.79 11.12 -6.82
N THR A 135 -2.94 9.93 -6.23
CA THR A 135 -1.88 9.37 -5.38
C THR A 135 -0.79 8.66 -6.17
N PHE A 136 -1.18 7.95 -7.23
CA PHE A 136 -0.27 7.18 -8.08
C PHE A 136 0.10 7.88 -9.39
N SER A 137 -0.58 8.98 -9.74
CA SER A 137 -0.51 9.57 -11.08
C SER A 137 -0.89 8.57 -12.19
N ALA A 138 -1.85 7.69 -11.88
CA ALA A 138 -2.23 6.52 -12.66
C ALA A 138 -3.75 6.56 -12.94
N PRO A 139 -4.20 7.24 -14.02
CA PRO A 139 -5.62 7.47 -14.26
C PRO A 139 -6.38 6.20 -14.65
N VAL A 140 -5.80 5.32 -15.48
CA VAL A 140 -6.48 4.08 -15.91
C VAL A 140 -6.55 3.12 -14.72
N GLY A 141 -5.43 2.90 -14.05
CA GLY A 141 -5.36 2.04 -12.88
C GLY A 141 -6.23 2.55 -11.73
N GLY A 142 -6.31 3.86 -11.54
CA GLY A 142 -7.11 4.47 -10.47
C GLY A 142 -8.62 4.25 -10.62
N VAL A 143 -9.15 4.36 -11.83
CA VAL A 143 -10.57 4.08 -12.11
C VAL A 143 -10.88 2.60 -11.94
N LEU A 144 -10.05 1.72 -12.50
CA LEU A 144 -10.23 0.27 -12.37
C LEU A 144 -10.18 -0.16 -10.90
N PHE A 145 -9.23 0.35 -10.14
CA PHE A 145 -9.13 0.08 -8.71
C PHE A 145 -10.33 0.60 -7.93
N SER A 146 -10.81 1.81 -8.25
CA SER A 146 -12.03 2.34 -7.64
C SER A 146 -13.21 1.40 -7.88
N ILE A 147 -13.39 0.92 -9.12
CA ILE A 147 -14.51 0.05 -9.47
C ILE A 147 -14.38 -1.31 -8.76
N GLU A 148 -13.22 -1.95 -8.84
CA GLU A 148 -12.97 -3.27 -8.26
C GLU A 148 -13.15 -3.30 -6.74
N VAL A 149 -12.75 -2.24 -6.04
CA VAL A 149 -12.80 -2.22 -4.56
C VAL A 149 -14.14 -1.72 -4.02
N THR A 150 -14.77 -0.75 -4.68
CA THR A 150 -15.86 0.02 -4.06
C THR A 150 -17.26 -0.42 -4.48
N THR A 151 -17.43 -1.05 -5.65
CA THR A 151 -18.76 -1.39 -6.20
C THR A 151 -18.81 -2.80 -6.78
N ALA A 152 -19.90 -3.53 -6.54
CA ALA A 152 -20.15 -4.82 -7.19
C ALA A 152 -20.71 -4.67 -8.62
N TYR A 153 -21.51 -3.63 -8.85
CA TYR A 153 -22.09 -3.30 -10.15
C TYR A 153 -21.75 -1.87 -10.51
N PHE A 154 -21.44 -1.63 -11.77
CA PHE A 154 -20.97 -0.32 -12.21
C PHE A 154 -21.47 -0.01 -13.62
N ALA A 155 -22.00 1.20 -13.82
CA ALA A 155 -22.44 1.62 -15.14
C ALA A 155 -21.25 2.14 -15.96
N VAL A 156 -21.18 1.75 -17.24
CA VAL A 156 -20.12 2.19 -18.16
C VAL A 156 -20.07 3.72 -18.31
N ARG A 157 -21.20 4.41 -18.13
CA ARG A 157 -21.23 5.88 -18.12
C ARG A 157 -20.40 6.47 -16.98
N ASP A 158 -20.42 5.83 -15.81
CA ASP A 158 -19.67 6.29 -14.65
C ASP A 158 -18.18 6.01 -14.81
N TYR A 159 -17.82 5.00 -15.61
CA TYR A 159 -16.44 4.71 -15.99
C TYR A 159 -15.81 5.89 -16.71
N TRP A 160 -16.49 6.41 -17.73
CA TRP A 160 -15.99 7.55 -18.51
C TRP A 160 -15.88 8.83 -17.67
N ARG A 161 -16.84 9.08 -16.78
CA ARG A 161 -16.81 10.24 -15.88
C ARG A 161 -15.69 10.13 -14.84
N GLY A 162 -15.55 8.94 -14.25
CA GLY A 162 -14.46 8.62 -13.32
C GLY A 162 -13.11 8.73 -14.00
N PHE A 163 -12.97 8.23 -15.24
CA PHE A 163 -11.75 8.32 -16.04
C PHE A 163 -11.38 9.76 -16.38
N PHE A 164 -12.36 10.57 -16.78
CA PHE A 164 -12.11 11.99 -17.01
C PHE A 164 -11.62 12.69 -15.73
N ALA A 165 -12.29 12.48 -14.60
CA ALA A 165 -11.90 13.05 -13.31
C ALA A 165 -10.50 12.57 -12.86
N ALA A 166 -10.21 11.28 -13.03
CA ALA A 166 -8.93 10.66 -12.74
C ALA A 166 -7.80 11.22 -13.61
N ALA A 167 -8.03 11.37 -14.92
CA ALA A 167 -7.08 11.97 -15.84
C ALA A 167 -6.77 13.42 -15.49
N CYS A 168 -7.80 14.24 -15.21
CA CYS A 168 -7.63 15.60 -14.73
C CYS A 168 -6.82 15.65 -13.42
N SER A 169 -7.10 14.74 -12.48
CA SER A 169 -6.40 14.68 -11.21
C SER A 169 -4.94 14.25 -11.34
N ALA A 170 -4.64 13.27 -12.19
CA ALA A 170 -3.26 12.83 -12.45
C ALA A 170 -2.47 13.90 -13.21
N ALA A 171 -3.11 14.58 -14.17
CA ALA A 171 -2.51 15.68 -14.92
C ALA A 171 -2.19 16.88 -14.01
N THR A 172 -3.12 17.30 -13.15
CA THR A 172 -2.86 18.40 -12.20
C THR A 172 -1.73 18.07 -11.23
N PHE A 173 -1.70 16.84 -10.69
CA PHE A 173 -0.61 16.39 -9.83
C PHE A 173 0.74 16.41 -10.56
N SER A 174 0.79 15.86 -11.78
CA SER A 174 2.00 15.82 -12.61
C SER A 174 2.52 17.21 -12.96
N LEU A 175 1.63 18.13 -13.32
CA LEU A 175 2.00 19.52 -13.61
C LEU A 175 2.49 20.23 -12.35
N LEU A 176 1.77 20.14 -11.23
CA LEU A 176 2.20 20.76 -9.97
C LEU A 176 3.57 20.25 -9.50
N ARG A 177 3.85 18.95 -9.71
CA ARG A 177 5.16 18.36 -9.39
C ARG A 177 6.29 19.00 -10.20
N LEU A 178 6.09 19.24 -11.50
CA LEU A 178 7.08 19.92 -12.35
C LEU A 178 7.32 21.37 -11.92
N TRP A 179 6.27 22.06 -11.47
CA TRP A 179 6.37 23.43 -10.98
C TRP A 179 7.15 23.54 -9.67
N ILE A 180 7.00 22.56 -8.77
CA ILE A 180 7.67 22.56 -7.46
C ILE A 180 9.12 22.06 -7.58
N ASN A 181 9.38 21.07 -8.43
CA ASN A 181 10.69 20.44 -8.60
C ASN A 181 11.29 20.78 -9.97
N PRO A 182 11.99 21.91 -10.11
CA PRO A 182 12.53 22.36 -11.41
C PRO A 182 13.61 21.43 -11.99
N PHE A 183 14.10 20.46 -11.20
CA PHE A 183 15.06 19.43 -11.66
C PHE A 183 14.41 18.28 -12.44
N GLU A 184 13.08 18.15 -12.40
CA GLU A 184 12.35 17.18 -13.22
C GLU A 184 11.92 17.86 -14.52
N VAL A 185 12.52 17.44 -15.64
CA VAL A 185 12.31 18.08 -16.96
C VAL A 185 11.05 17.54 -17.68
N THR A 186 10.54 16.37 -17.28
CA THR A 186 9.42 15.71 -17.97
C THR A 186 8.45 15.07 -16.99
N VAL A 187 7.19 14.87 -17.42
CA VAL A 187 6.18 14.10 -16.70
C VAL A 187 6.61 12.63 -16.67
N ALA A 188 7.48 12.29 -15.74
CA ALA A 188 7.97 10.94 -15.54
C ALA A 188 7.14 10.22 -14.47
N ALA A 189 6.96 8.92 -14.68
CA ALA A 189 6.32 8.04 -13.71
C ALA A 189 7.06 8.08 -12.36
N LEU A 190 6.32 7.93 -11.25
CA LEU A 190 6.85 8.18 -9.90
C LEU A 190 7.98 7.20 -9.51
N PHE A 191 7.94 5.99 -10.05
CA PHE A 191 8.92 4.92 -9.84
C PHE A 191 9.40 4.38 -11.19
N GLN A 192 9.79 5.27 -12.10
CA GLN A 192 10.20 4.90 -13.45
C GLN A 192 11.33 3.86 -13.45
N THR A 193 11.08 2.73 -14.09
CA THR A 193 12.08 1.68 -14.32
C THR A 193 12.55 1.71 -15.77
N LYS A 194 13.79 1.26 -15.99
CA LYS A 194 14.38 1.11 -17.32
C LYS A 194 14.89 -0.33 -17.49
N PHE A 195 13.96 -1.28 -17.62
CA PHE A 195 14.26 -2.65 -18.02
C PHE A 195 14.57 -2.74 -19.53
N ARG A 196 15.36 -3.74 -19.93
CA ARG A 196 15.78 -3.96 -21.33
C ARG A 196 14.58 -4.41 -22.19
N HIS A 197 14.62 -4.23 -23.51
CA HIS A 197 13.48 -4.57 -24.38
C HIS A 197 13.28 -6.08 -24.57
N LEU A 198 14.37 -6.86 -24.55
CA LEU A 198 14.35 -8.32 -24.47
C LEU A 198 14.58 -8.67 -23.00
N SER A 199 13.53 -9.05 -22.26
CA SER A 199 13.62 -9.11 -20.79
C SER A 199 13.31 -10.46 -20.14
N TYR A 200 12.56 -11.36 -20.78
CA TYR A 200 12.22 -12.63 -20.14
C TYR A 200 12.08 -13.76 -21.15
N TYR A 201 12.51 -14.95 -20.72
CA TYR A 201 12.23 -16.20 -21.43
C TYR A 201 10.86 -16.78 -21.03
N PRO A 202 10.19 -17.54 -21.91
CA PRO A 202 8.94 -18.24 -21.56
C PRO A 202 9.06 -19.14 -20.32
N GLU A 203 10.23 -19.71 -20.08
CA GLU A 203 10.55 -20.54 -18.92
C GLU A 203 10.40 -19.78 -17.59
N GLU A 204 10.65 -18.46 -17.59
CA GLU A 204 10.47 -17.59 -16.40
C GLU A 204 9.00 -17.41 -16.02
N LEU A 205 8.05 -17.63 -16.94
CA LEU A 205 6.62 -17.51 -16.67
C LEU A 205 6.16 -18.45 -15.55
N LEU A 206 6.73 -19.65 -15.49
CA LEU A 206 6.42 -20.61 -14.42
C LEU A 206 6.87 -20.08 -13.05
N ILE A 207 8.01 -19.38 -13.00
CA ILE A 207 8.52 -18.82 -11.75
C ILE A 207 7.70 -17.61 -11.33
N PHE A 208 7.31 -16.75 -12.28
CA PHE A 208 6.39 -15.65 -12.00
C PHE A 208 5.04 -16.16 -11.48
N ALA A 209 4.53 -17.28 -12.02
CA ALA A 209 3.37 -17.95 -11.46
C ALA A 209 3.63 -18.45 -10.03
N CYS A 210 4.75 -19.12 -9.76
CA CYS A 210 5.12 -19.56 -8.40
C CYS A 210 5.20 -18.39 -7.41
N ILE A 211 5.76 -17.24 -7.81
CA ILE A 211 5.77 -16.01 -6.99
C ILE A 211 4.34 -15.59 -6.68
N GLY A 212 3.45 -15.59 -7.67
CA GLY A 212 2.02 -15.34 -7.48
C GLY A 212 1.40 -16.26 -6.42
N GLY A 213 1.66 -17.56 -6.49
CA GLY A 213 1.17 -18.53 -5.50
C GLY A 213 1.70 -18.27 -4.09
N ILE A 214 3.00 -18.01 -3.95
CA ILE A 214 3.66 -17.70 -2.66
C ILE A 214 3.11 -16.40 -2.07
N CYS A 215 3.02 -15.34 -2.88
CA CYS A 215 2.46 -14.05 -2.47
C CYS A 215 0.97 -14.15 -2.11
N GLY A 216 0.21 -15.00 -2.79
CA GLY A 216 -1.20 -15.28 -2.46
C GLY A 216 -1.37 -15.95 -1.10
N LEU A 217 -0.55 -16.97 -0.80
CA LEU A 217 -0.53 -17.62 0.52
C LEU A 217 -0.07 -16.65 1.62
N ALA A 218 0.99 -15.89 1.36
CA ALA A 218 1.50 -14.90 2.30
C ALA A 218 0.49 -13.77 2.55
N GLY A 219 -0.28 -13.35 1.54
CA GLY A 219 -1.36 -12.39 1.64
C GLY A 219 -2.54 -12.92 2.46
N ALA A 220 -2.95 -14.17 2.25
CA ALA A 220 -3.98 -14.82 3.06
C ALA A 220 -3.57 -14.92 4.54
N LEU A 221 -2.33 -15.32 4.80
CA LEU A 221 -1.77 -15.36 6.16
C LEU A 221 -1.76 -13.95 6.78
N PHE A 222 -1.41 -12.92 6.00
CA PHE A 222 -1.35 -11.54 6.45
C PHE A 222 -2.72 -11.07 6.95
N ILE A 223 -3.78 -11.30 6.16
CA ILE A 223 -5.15 -10.94 6.51
C ILE A 223 -5.62 -11.71 7.74
N LEU A 224 -5.28 -13.00 7.85
CA LEU A 224 -5.64 -13.83 9.00
C LEU A 224 -4.98 -13.33 10.29
N ILE A 225 -3.68 -13.06 10.26
CA ILE A 225 -2.94 -12.56 11.43
C ILE A 225 -3.46 -11.17 11.81
N HIS A 226 -3.63 -10.27 10.85
CA HIS A 226 -4.20 -8.94 11.09
C HIS A 226 -5.59 -9.03 11.75
N ARG A 227 -6.49 -9.86 11.22
CA ARG A 227 -7.83 -10.06 11.80
C ARG A 227 -7.74 -10.60 13.23
N ARG A 228 -6.93 -11.65 13.47
CA ARG A 228 -6.76 -12.23 14.80
C ARG A 228 -6.17 -11.22 15.79
N TYR A 229 -5.20 -10.42 15.36
CA TYR A 229 -4.57 -9.39 16.18
C TYR A 229 -5.57 -8.29 16.58
N VAL A 230 -6.35 -7.76 15.62
CA VAL A 230 -7.38 -6.74 15.93
C VAL A 230 -8.47 -7.31 16.84
N LEU A 231 -8.92 -8.55 16.61
CA LEU A 231 -9.90 -9.20 17.49
C LEU A 231 -9.34 -9.46 18.88
N PHE A 232 -8.06 -9.83 19.00
CA PHE A 232 -7.39 -10.01 20.29
C PHE A 232 -7.38 -8.71 21.09
N LEU A 233 -7.03 -7.58 20.46
CA LEU A 233 -7.05 -6.26 21.10
C LEU A 233 -8.46 -5.86 21.58
N ARG A 234 -9.52 -6.27 20.87
CA ARG A 234 -10.91 -5.94 21.22
C ARG A 234 -11.54 -6.90 22.23
N ARG A 235 -11.17 -8.19 22.21
CA ARG A 235 -11.78 -9.25 23.04
C ARG A 235 -11.12 -9.38 24.41
N ASN A 236 -9.81 -9.15 24.51
CA ASN A 236 -9.10 -9.32 25.76
C ASN A 236 -9.45 -8.19 26.75
N ASN A 237 -10.04 -8.53 27.89
CA ASN A 237 -10.50 -7.57 28.90
C ASN A 237 -9.36 -6.66 29.41
N PHE A 238 -8.14 -7.19 29.53
CA PHE A 238 -6.98 -6.41 29.96
C PHE A 238 -6.61 -5.34 28.92
N MET A 239 -6.45 -5.76 27.64
CA MET A 239 -6.13 -4.84 26.54
C MET A 239 -7.25 -3.83 26.32
N LYS A 240 -8.50 -4.26 26.45
CA LYS A 240 -9.67 -3.38 26.41
C LYS A 240 -9.59 -2.31 27.50
N ARG A 241 -9.31 -2.70 28.75
CA ARG A 241 -9.19 -1.77 29.88
C ARG A 241 -7.99 -0.82 29.71
N LEU A 242 -6.86 -1.30 29.21
CA LEU A 242 -5.65 -0.50 29.01
C LEU A 242 -5.80 0.48 27.84
N PHE A 243 -6.19 -0.01 26.66
CA PHE A 243 -6.18 0.76 25.42
C PHE A 243 -7.48 1.52 25.13
N GLN A 244 -8.65 1.03 25.55
CA GLN A 244 -9.90 1.78 25.35
C GLN A 244 -10.13 2.84 26.42
N ARG A 245 -9.67 2.63 27.66
CA ARG A 245 -9.78 3.63 28.72
C ARG A 245 -8.79 4.78 28.51
N HIS A 246 -7.59 4.47 28.05
CA HIS A 246 -6.55 5.44 27.74
C HIS A 246 -6.14 5.34 26.27
N TRP A 247 -6.88 6.04 25.40
CA TRP A 247 -6.69 5.99 23.94
C TRP A 247 -5.28 6.40 23.48
N ILE A 248 -4.53 7.15 24.30
CA ILE A 248 -3.14 7.60 24.06
C ILE A 248 -2.12 6.47 24.29
N VAL A 249 -2.38 5.54 25.20
CA VAL A 249 -1.39 4.53 25.60
C VAL A 249 -1.04 3.60 24.45
N TYR A 250 -2.02 3.21 23.64
CA TYR A 250 -1.81 2.32 22.50
C TYR A 250 -0.85 2.90 21.45
N PRO A 251 -1.11 4.08 20.83
CA PRO A 251 -0.18 4.66 19.86
C PRO A 251 1.18 5.01 20.48
N LEU A 252 1.22 5.41 21.75
CA LEU A 252 2.48 5.68 22.45
C LEU A 252 3.37 4.42 22.54
N THR A 253 2.80 3.31 23.00
CA THR A 253 3.54 2.04 23.15
C THR A 253 4.04 1.50 21.81
N ILE A 254 3.23 1.58 20.76
CA ILE A 254 3.63 1.15 19.41
C ILE A 254 4.69 2.08 18.83
N SER A 255 4.61 3.39 19.08
CA SER A 255 5.65 4.34 18.66
C SER A 255 7.01 4.05 19.27
N ILE A 256 7.03 3.77 20.57
CA ILE A 256 8.27 3.38 21.27
C ILE A 256 8.79 2.06 20.67
N LEU A 257 7.94 1.04 20.53
CA LEU A 257 8.34 -0.24 19.96
C LEU A 257 8.90 -0.09 18.52
N TYR A 258 8.18 0.63 17.65
CA TYR A 258 8.59 0.86 16.27
C TYR A 258 9.91 1.61 16.17
N SER A 259 10.07 2.69 16.95
CA SER A 259 11.30 3.49 16.97
C SER A 259 12.50 2.70 17.50
N THR A 260 12.31 1.82 18.49
CA THR A 260 13.37 0.94 18.99
C THR A 260 13.86 -0.04 17.93
N ILE A 261 12.94 -0.65 17.18
CA ILE A 261 13.26 -1.65 16.14
C ILE A 261 13.91 -0.99 14.93
N THR A 262 13.44 0.19 14.54
CA THR A 262 13.93 0.90 13.34
C THR A 262 15.19 1.72 13.56
N TYR A 263 15.65 1.87 14.81
CA TYR A 263 16.80 2.72 15.13
C TYR A 263 18.05 2.27 14.36
N PRO A 264 18.66 3.15 13.52
CA PRO A 264 19.71 2.80 12.59
C PRO A 264 20.97 2.18 13.18
N HIS A 265 21.35 2.51 14.41
CA HIS A 265 22.55 1.93 15.04
C HIS A 265 22.26 0.66 15.84
N GLY A 266 20.99 0.27 15.98
CA GLY A 266 20.56 -0.97 16.64
C GLY A 266 20.09 -1.99 15.60
N LEU A 267 18.89 -2.54 15.80
CA LEU A 267 18.27 -3.49 14.86
C LEU A 267 18.00 -2.89 13.48
N GLY A 268 17.91 -1.56 13.39
CA GLY A 268 17.70 -0.82 12.15
C GLY A 268 18.81 -1.01 11.12
N GLN A 269 20.01 -1.48 11.50
CA GLN A 269 21.08 -1.81 10.56
C GLN A 269 20.61 -2.87 9.55
N TYR A 270 20.04 -3.98 10.03
CA TYR A 270 19.52 -5.07 9.19
C TYR A 270 18.23 -4.72 8.43
N LEU A 271 17.54 -3.66 8.87
CA LEU A 271 16.25 -3.25 8.33
C LEU A 271 16.35 -2.06 7.37
N THR A 272 17.55 -1.55 7.11
CA THR A 272 17.76 -0.29 6.39
C THR A 272 17.01 0.89 7.03
N GLY A 273 16.98 0.95 8.36
CA GLY A 273 16.18 1.89 9.16
C GLY A 273 16.49 3.38 8.95
N GLN A 274 17.59 3.71 8.28
CA GLN A 274 17.90 5.09 7.85
C GLN A 274 16.99 5.58 6.73
N ILE A 275 16.41 4.66 5.94
CA ILE A 275 15.56 4.98 4.80
C ILE A 275 14.11 4.90 5.22
N VAL A 276 13.32 5.89 4.79
CA VAL A 276 11.86 5.83 4.92
C VAL A 276 11.35 4.61 4.16
N PHE A 277 10.61 3.73 4.84
CA PHE A 277 10.13 2.44 4.33
C PHE A 277 9.56 2.48 2.88
N ALA A 278 8.75 3.48 2.53
CA ALA A 278 8.20 3.59 1.16
C ALA A 278 9.27 3.91 0.08
N ARG A 279 10.40 4.54 0.45
CA ARG A 279 11.51 4.83 -0.49
C ARG A 279 12.33 3.60 -0.82
N SER A 280 12.35 2.58 0.05
CA SER A 280 13.01 1.29 -0.20
C SER A 280 12.49 0.59 -1.46
N LEU A 281 11.26 0.92 -1.90
CA LEU A 281 10.71 0.45 -3.16
C LEU A 281 11.59 0.78 -4.38
N ARG A 282 12.24 1.96 -4.39
CA ARG A 282 13.16 2.35 -5.48
C ARG A 282 14.39 1.45 -5.54
N ASP A 283 14.90 1.08 -4.36
CA ASP A 283 16.05 0.18 -4.26
C ASP A 283 15.65 -1.20 -4.80
N PHE A 284 14.49 -1.74 -4.41
CA PHE A 284 14.02 -3.05 -4.91
C PHE A 284 13.83 -3.08 -6.43
N PHE A 285 13.34 -1.99 -7.03
CA PHE A 285 13.11 -1.89 -8.47
C PHE A 285 14.40 -1.66 -9.30
N ALA A 286 15.57 -1.60 -8.66
CA ALA A 286 16.84 -1.46 -9.36
C ALA A 286 17.08 -2.61 -10.35
N ASN A 287 17.56 -2.28 -11.55
CA ASN A 287 17.75 -3.19 -12.68
C ASN A 287 19.12 -3.88 -12.68
N CYS A 288 19.68 -4.16 -11.51
CA CYS A 288 21.02 -4.71 -11.31
C CYS A 288 20.98 -5.78 -10.21
N THR A 289 21.98 -6.65 -10.11
CA THR A 289 22.06 -7.74 -9.11
C THR A 289 22.84 -7.32 -7.88
N TRP A 290 22.38 -7.70 -6.68
CA TRP A 290 22.99 -7.27 -5.41
C TRP A 290 24.06 -8.21 -4.87
N HIS A 291 23.96 -9.51 -5.13
CA HIS A 291 24.88 -10.50 -4.56
C HIS A 291 26.23 -10.58 -5.30
N VAL A 292 26.29 -10.11 -6.55
CA VAL A 292 27.46 -10.21 -7.42
C VAL A 292 28.54 -9.17 -7.04
N SER A 293 29.82 -9.50 -7.26
CA SER A 293 30.93 -8.58 -7.04
C SER A 293 30.78 -7.27 -7.83
N PRO A 294 31.20 -6.12 -7.28
CA PRO A 294 31.00 -4.80 -7.90
C PRO A 294 31.72 -4.61 -9.25
N LEU A 295 32.67 -5.50 -9.60
CA LEU A 295 33.36 -5.50 -10.89
C LEU A 295 32.56 -6.13 -12.04
N HIS A 296 31.41 -6.75 -11.75
CA HIS A 296 30.58 -7.37 -12.78
C HIS A 296 29.70 -6.32 -13.47
N VAL A 297 29.50 -6.45 -14.78
CA VAL A 297 28.79 -5.47 -15.63
C VAL A 297 27.35 -5.15 -15.16
N GLU A 298 26.73 -6.06 -14.40
CA GLU A 298 25.36 -5.92 -13.90
C GLU A 298 25.28 -5.67 -12.38
N ALA A 299 26.42 -5.42 -11.73
CA ALA A 299 26.45 -5.03 -10.34
C ALA A 299 25.83 -3.65 -10.16
N CYS A 300 25.09 -3.47 -9.07
CA CYS A 300 24.56 -2.17 -8.71
C CYS A 300 25.68 -1.19 -8.29
N SER A 301 25.33 0.09 -8.21
CA SER A 301 26.24 1.09 -7.66
C SER A 301 26.71 0.68 -6.27
N GLU A 302 27.98 0.93 -5.96
CA GLU A 302 28.60 0.56 -4.69
C GLU A 302 27.81 1.12 -3.49
N PHE A 303 27.26 2.33 -3.63
CA PHE A 303 26.40 2.93 -2.61
C PHE A 303 25.12 2.13 -2.33
N LEU A 304 24.49 1.52 -3.33
CA LEU A 304 23.28 0.72 -3.12
C LEU A 304 23.63 -0.61 -2.45
N ILE A 305 24.73 -1.24 -2.88
CA ILE A 305 25.19 -2.52 -2.33
C ILE A 305 25.57 -2.35 -0.86
N MET A 306 26.33 -1.32 -0.51
CA MET A 306 26.74 -1.06 0.89
C MET A 306 25.56 -0.83 1.84
N ARG A 307 24.38 -0.45 1.35
CA ARG A 307 23.17 -0.30 2.18
C ARG A 307 22.49 -1.63 2.51
N TRP A 308 22.57 -2.61 1.62
CA TRP A 308 21.87 -3.90 1.69
C TRP A 308 22.83 -5.09 1.87
N LYS A 309 24.12 -4.79 2.07
CA LYS A 309 25.21 -5.74 2.27
C LYS A 309 26.14 -5.19 3.35
N ILE A 310 25.64 -5.17 4.58
CA ILE A 310 26.43 -4.87 5.79
C ILE A 310 27.24 -6.11 6.17
N HIS A 311 26.62 -7.29 6.12
CA HIS A 311 27.30 -8.59 6.26
C HIS A 311 27.49 -9.23 4.88
N ASP A 312 28.32 -10.26 4.77
CA ASP A 312 28.67 -10.89 3.48
C ASP A 312 27.46 -11.40 2.66
N SER A 313 26.27 -11.52 3.26
CA SER A 313 25.05 -12.04 2.63
C SER A 313 23.88 -11.04 2.58
N VAL A 314 23.52 -10.62 1.37
CA VAL A 314 22.32 -9.81 1.08
C VAL A 314 21.01 -10.53 1.45
N PHE A 315 20.99 -11.87 1.36
CA PHE A 315 19.81 -12.68 1.63
C PHE A 315 19.33 -12.59 3.08
N ILE A 316 20.24 -12.47 4.04
CA ILE A 316 19.87 -12.35 5.47
C ILE A 316 19.17 -11.02 5.70
N GLU A 317 19.71 -9.92 5.17
CA GLU A 317 19.14 -8.58 5.34
C GLU A 317 17.76 -8.48 4.69
N LEU A 318 17.60 -8.98 3.46
CA LEU A 318 16.30 -9.06 2.81
C LEU A 318 15.31 -9.93 3.60
N GLY A 319 15.74 -11.09 4.10
CA GLY A 319 14.89 -11.98 4.90
C GLY A 319 14.42 -11.32 6.21
N VAL A 320 15.33 -10.68 6.94
CA VAL A 320 15.02 -9.94 8.18
C VAL A 320 14.10 -8.76 7.87
N PHE A 321 14.34 -8.02 6.78
CA PHE A 321 13.47 -6.94 6.32
C PHE A 321 12.04 -7.43 6.07
N ILE A 322 11.88 -8.51 5.31
CA ILE A 322 10.56 -9.07 4.99
C ILE A 322 9.84 -9.46 6.28
N VAL A 323 10.47 -10.26 7.16
CA VAL A 323 9.82 -10.76 8.38
C VAL A 323 9.45 -9.62 9.33
N ALA A 324 10.38 -8.71 9.61
CA ALA A 324 10.14 -7.61 10.54
C ALA A 324 9.06 -6.65 10.02
N PHE A 325 9.17 -6.17 8.78
CA PHE A 325 8.17 -5.25 8.23
C PHE A 325 6.81 -5.93 7.99
N TYR A 326 6.77 -7.23 7.73
CA TYR A 326 5.51 -7.97 7.67
C TYR A 326 4.71 -7.83 8.98
N PHE A 327 5.34 -8.00 10.14
CA PHE A 327 4.67 -7.80 11.44
C PHE A 327 4.48 -6.33 11.80
N LEU A 328 5.47 -5.46 11.54
CA LEU A 328 5.36 -4.03 11.86
C LEU A 328 4.23 -3.37 11.08
N VAL A 329 3.99 -3.76 9.83
CA VAL A 329 2.87 -3.25 9.02
C VAL A 329 1.53 -3.69 9.62
N ILE A 330 1.40 -4.94 10.07
CA ILE A 330 0.18 -5.43 10.75
C ILE A 330 -0.10 -4.61 12.02
N VAL A 331 0.92 -4.36 12.83
CA VAL A 331 0.76 -3.55 14.05
C VAL A 331 0.44 -2.10 13.70
N SER A 332 1.14 -1.53 12.72
CA SER A 332 0.96 -0.13 12.30
C SER A 332 -0.43 0.14 11.71
N SER A 333 -1.01 -0.82 10.98
CA SER A 333 -2.35 -0.66 10.39
C SER A 333 -3.47 -0.62 11.43
N THR A 334 -3.21 -1.03 12.67
CA THR A 334 -4.18 -0.97 13.77
C THR A 334 -4.17 0.34 14.55
N LEU A 335 -3.20 1.22 14.28
CA LEU A 335 -3.10 2.52 14.95
C LEU A 335 -4.34 3.38 14.67
N PRO A 336 -4.82 4.17 15.64
CA PRO A 336 -5.97 5.05 15.49
C PRO A 336 -5.62 6.34 14.72
N VAL A 337 -4.96 6.20 13.57
CA VAL A 337 -4.57 7.29 12.66
C VAL A 337 -5.07 7.00 11.24
N PRO A 338 -5.16 7.99 10.35
CA PRO A 338 -5.45 7.76 8.95
C PRO A 338 -4.34 6.93 8.33
N ALA A 339 -4.67 5.74 7.85
CA ALA A 339 -3.68 4.78 7.36
C ALA A 339 -4.22 3.94 6.21
N GLY A 340 -3.46 3.85 5.13
CA GLY A 340 -3.70 2.96 4.00
C GLY A 340 -2.76 1.76 4.01
N ILE A 341 -3.25 0.60 3.54
CA ILE A 341 -2.48 -0.65 3.51
C ILE A 341 -1.76 -0.91 2.17
N PHE A 342 -2.16 -0.21 1.10
CA PHE A 342 -1.70 -0.49 -0.25
C PHE A 342 -0.18 -0.37 -0.39
N MET A 343 0.41 0.80 -0.09
CA MET A 343 1.86 1.00 -0.22
C MET A 343 2.67 0.02 0.65
N PRO A 344 2.32 -0.23 1.93
CA PRO A 344 3.00 -1.25 2.71
C PRO A 344 2.94 -2.67 2.16
N ALA A 345 1.76 -3.10 1.68
CA ALA A 345 1.66 -4.39 1.00
C ALA A 345 2.52 -4.43 -0.26
N PHE A 346 2.52 -3.35 -1.04
CA PHE A 346 3.33 -3.24 -2.25
C PHE A 346 4.84 -3.36 -1.97
N VAL A 347 5.35 -2.70 -0.93
CA VAL A 347 6.77 -2.77 -0.53
C VAL A 347 7.16 -4.16 0.00
N ILE A 348 6.31 -4.80 0.82
CA ILE A 348 6.55 -6.17 1.31
C ILE A 348 6.60 -7.15 0.13
N GLY A 349 5.64 -7.04 -0.80
CA GLY A 349 5.63 -7.83 -2.02
C GLY A 349 6.88 -7.61 -2.87
N ALA A 350 7.33 -6.36 -3.00
CA ALA A 350 8.55 -6.02 -3.73
C ALA A 350 9.78 -6.69 -3.11
N ALA A 351 9.88 -6.70 -1.78
CA ALA A 351 10.95 -7.37 -1.06
C ALA A 351 10.93 -8.89 -1.26
N ILE A 352 9.75 -9.53 -1.19
CA ILE A 352 9.59 -10.98 -1.46
C ILE A 352 10.01 -11.32 -2.90
N GLY A 353 9.52 -10.55 -3.87
CA GLY A 353 9.88 -10.72 -5.27
C GLY A 353 11.37 -10.50 -5.51
N ARG A 354 11.97 -9.50 -4.86
CA ARG A 354 13.40 -9.22 -4.94
C ARG A 354 14.23 -10.37 -4.37
N PHE A 355 13.86 -10.90 -3.22
CA PHE A 355 14.51 -12.04 -2.59
C PHE A 355 14.52 -13.27 -3.51
N ILE A 356 13.37 -13.59 -4.11
CA ILE A 356 13.27 -14.69 -5.09
C ILE A 356 14.10 -14.38 -6.34
N GLY A 357 14.06 -13.15 -6.85
CA GLY A 357 14.86 -12.75 -8.02
C GLY A 357 16.37 -12.89 -7.80
N GLU A 358 16.89 -12.51 -6.63
CA GLU A 358 18.31 -12.70 -6.29
C GLU A 358 18.68 -14.18 -6.15
N LEU A 359 17.77 -15.03 -5.63
CA LEU A 359 17.98 -16.49 -5.60
C LEU A 359 18.04 -17.07 -7.02
N MET A 360 17.18 -16.60 -7.92
CA MET A 360 17.19 -17.02 -9.32
C MET A 360 18.47 -16.59 -10.04
N ALA A 361 18.92 -15.36 -9.80
CA ALA A 361 20.18 -14.85 -10.36
C ALA A 361 21.41 -15.63 -9.82
N LEU A 362 21.37 -16.09 -8.57
CA LEU A 362 22.41 -16.95 -7.98
C LEU A 362 22.38 -18.37 -8.56
N GLY A 363 21.18 -18.93 -8.79
CA GLY A 363 21.02 -20.28 -9.36
C GLY A 363 21.37 -20.39 -10.85
N TYR A 364 21.12 -19.32 -11.62
CA TYR A 364 21.36 -19.27 -13.07
C TYR A 364 22.22 -18.05 -13.45
N PRO A 365 23.52 -18.05 -13.11
CA PRO A 365 24.39 -16.87 -13.28
C PRO A 365 24.63 -16.48 -14.75
N ASN A 366 24.51 -17.42 -15.69
CA ASN A 366 24.65 -17.15 -17.14
C ASN A 366 23.29 -16.98 -17.86
N GLY A 367 22.19 -16.86 -17.11
CA GLY A 367 20.82 -16.87 -17.63
C GLY A 367 20.28 -18.29 -17.81
N PHE A 368 18.98 -18.41 -18.09
CA PHE A 368 18.28 -19.72 -18.16
C PHE A 368 18.85 -20.68 -19.21
N ARG A 369 19.23 -20.15 -20.38
CA ARG A 369 19.77 -20.94 -21.50
C ARG A 369 21.30 -20.92 -21.58
N ASN A 370 21.98 -20.35 -20.58
CA ASN A 370 23.42 -20.12 -20.56
C ASN A 370 23.97 -19.27 -21.73
N ASP A 371 23.11 -18.58 -22.49
CA ASP A 371 23.50 -17.79 -23.67
C ASP A 371 24.16 -16.45 -23.31
N ARG A 372 24.14 -16.01 -22.04
CA ARG A 372 24.61 -14.70 -21.54
C ARG A 372 23.98 -13.46 -22.20
N GLN A 373 23.09 -13.64 -23.17
CA GLN A 373 22.36 -12.57 -23.86
C GLN A 373 21.24 -11.98 -22.99
N LEU A 374 20.60 -12.83 -22.19
CA LEU A 374 19.46 -12.53 -21.34
C LEU A 374 19.75 -13.03 -19.92
N LEU A 375 20.25 -12.12 -19.09
CA LEU A 375 20.51 -12.37 -17.67
C LEU A 375 19.25 -12.09 -16.85
N ILE A 376 19.12 -12.81 -15.73
CA ILE A 376 17.97 -12.67 -14.83
C ILE A 376 18.11 -11.36 -14.07
N LEU A 377 17.13 -10.46 -14.24
CA LEU A 377 17.10 -9.15 -13.59
C LEU A 377 16.16 -9.20 -12.36
N PRO A 378 16.68 -9.19 -11.12
CA PRO A 378 15.85 -9.30 -9.92
C PRO A 378 14.84 -8.15 -9.75
N GLY A 379 15.08 -7.00 -10.39
CA GLY A 379 14.15 -5.88 -10.42
C GLY A 379 12.79 -6.25 -11.03
N ILE A 380 12.74 -7.09 -12.07
CA ILE A 380 11.48 -7.53 -12.69
C ILE A 380 10.68 -8.39 -11.70
N TYR A 381 11.37 -9.31 -11.03
CA TYR A 381 10.80 -10.20 -10.01
C TYR A 381 10.24 -9.41 -8.83
N SER A 382 10.92 -8.33 -8.44
CA SER A 382 10.41 -7.41 -7.41
C SER A 382 9.12 -6.71 -7.82
N VAL A 383 8.97 -6.26 -9.07
CA VAL A 383 7.71 -5.69 -9.56
C VAL A 383 6.61 -6.74 -9.52
N VAL A 384 6.86 -7.96 -10.03
CA VAL A 384 5.88 -9.06 -10.00
C VAL A 384 5.45 -9.39 -8.56
N GLY A 385 6.39 -9.47 -7.62
CA GLY A 385 6.11 -9.68 -6.19
C GLY A 385 5.29 -8.56 -5.56
N ALA A 386 5.61 -7.30 -5.88
CA ALA A 386 4.91 -6.11 -5.37
C ALA A 386 3.43 -6.14 -5.74
N VAL A 387 3.15 -6.36 -7.02
CA VAL A 387 1.78 -6.39 -7.54
C VAL A 387 1.03 -7.63 -7.04
N SER A 388 1.66 -8.81 -7.05
CA SER A 388 0.99 -10.05 -6.65
C SER A 388 0.61 -10.07 -5.17
N PHE A 389 1.48 -9.64 -4.26
CA PHE A 389 1.14 -9.58 -2.84
C PHE A 389 0.11 -8.48 -2.55
N CYS A 390 0.28 -7.28 -3.13
CA CYS A 390 -0.69 -6.21 -2.94
C CYS A 390 -2.07 -6.59 -3.50
N GLY A 391 -2.12 -7.14 -4.71
CA GLY A 391 -3.33 -7.67 -5.33
C GLY A 391 -4.02 -8.72 -4.46
N ALA A 392 -3.26 -9.68 -3.91
CA ALA A 392 -3.81 -10.68 -2.99
C ALA A 392 -4.36 -10.07 -1.69
N VAL A 393 -3.77 -9.02 -1.14
CA VAL A 393 -4.30 -8.38 0.08
C VAL A 393 -5.59 -7.60 -0.22
N THR A 394 -5.66 -6.94 -1.38
CA THR A 394 -6.81 -6.11 -1.78
C THR A 394 -7.89 -6.84 -2.57
N HIS A 395 -7.63 -8.05 -3.06
CA HIS A 395 -8.44 -8.82 -4.01
C HIS A 395 -8.68 -8.08 -5.34
N THR A 396 -7.63 -7.44 -5.87
CA THR A 396 -7.76 -6.61 -7.08
C THR A 396 -6.70 -6.94 -8.12
N VAL A 397 -7.08 -6.84 -9.40
CA VAL A 397 -6.20 -7.06 -10.56
C VAL A 397 -5.73 -5.71 -11.13
N SER A 398 -6.52 -4.65 -10.93
CA SER A 398 -6.18 -3.25 -11.21
C SER A 398 -4.84 -2.78 -10.62
N VAL A 399 -4.34 -3.41 -9.55
CA VAL A 399 -2.99 -3.14 -8.99
C VAL A 399 -1.91 -3.29 -10.05
N SER A 400 -2.06 -4.23 -10.99
CA SER A 400 -1.14 -4.43 -12.11
C SER A 400 -1.10 -3.21 -13.03
N VAL A 401 -2.27 -2.67 -13.35
CA VAL A 401 -2.39 -1.47 -14.21
C VAL A 401 -1.77 -0.26 -13.51
N ILE A 402 -2.03 -0.08 -12.21
CA ILE A 402 -1.38 0.96 -11.41
C ILE A 402 0.14 0.80 -11.44
N ALA A 403 0.66 -0.41 -11.24
CA ALA A 403 2.09 -0.67 -11.26
C ALA A 403 2.73 -0.38 -12.63
N PHE A 404 2.04 -0.69 -13.73
CA PHE A 404 2.51 -0.35 -15.07
C PHE A 404 2.52 1.15 -15.35
N GLU A 405 1.51 1.88 -14.92
CA GLU A 405 1.51 3.35 -15.01
C GLU A 405 2.59 3.97 -14.10
N LEU A 406 2.85 3.39 -12.92
CA LEU A 406 3.88 3.85 -11.97
C LEU A 406 5.32 3.57 -12.44
N THR A 407 5.55 2.46 -13.14
CA THR A 407 6.87 2.06 -13.65
C THR A 407 7.15 2.63 -15.04
N GLY A 408 6.10 2.92 -15.82
CA GLY A 408 6.19 3.48 -17.17
C GLY A 408 6.60 2.46 -18.23
N GLN A 409 6.59 1.15 -17.93
CA GLN A 409 6.97 0.09 -18.86
C GLN A 409 5.93 -1.02 -18.92
N LEU A 410 5.39 -1.29 -20.12
CA LEU A 410 4.34 -2.29 -20.36
C LEU A 410 4.88 -3.66 -20.81
N LEU A 411 6.20 -3.81 -20.95
CA LEU A 411 6.84 -5.01 -21.52
C LEU A 411 6.51 -6.30 -20.74
N HIS A 412 6.25 -6.18 -19.43
CA HIS A 412 6.03 -7.31 -18.52
C HIS A 412 4.54 -7.53 -18.19
N ILE A 413 3.63 -7.12 -19.09
CA ILE A 413 2.19 -7.22 -18.83
C ILE A 413 1.73 -8.65 -18.57
N LEU A 414 2.13 -9.60 -19.42
CA LEU A 414 1.71 -11.00 -19.32
C LEU A 414 2.17 -11.69 -18.01
N PRO A 415 3.47 -11.70 -17.64
CA PRO A 415 3.91 -12.38 -16.42
C PRO A 415 3.29 -11.81 -15.14
N VAL A 416 3.19 -10.48 -15.03
CA VAL A 416 2.58 -9.83 -13.86
C VAL A 416 1.10 -10.18 -13.76
N MET A 417 0.36 -10.15 -14.88
CA MET A 417 -1.07 -10.48 -14.86
C MET A 417 -1.32 -11.93 -14.46
N ILE A 418 -0.53 -12.88 -14.94
CA ILE A 418 -0.62 -14.29 -14.53
C ILE A 418 -0.35 -14.44 -13.03
N ALA A 419 0.73 -13.85 -12.53
CA ALA A 419 1.10 -13.92 -11.12
C ALA A 419 0.01 -13.32 -10.21
N VAL A 420 -0.55 -12.17 -10.59
CA VAL A 420 -1.59 -11.47 -9.81
C VAL A 420 -2.91 -12.23 -9.81
N LEU A 421 -3.33 -12.77 -10.96
CA LEU A 421 -4.52 -13.60 -11.05
C LEU A 421 -4.39 -14.85 -10.16
N LEU A 422 -3.25 -15.54 -10.23
CA LEU A 422 -3.02 -16.71 -9.38
C LEU A 422 -2.99 -16.34 -7.90
N SER A 423 -2.30 -15.26 -7.54
CA SER A 423 -2.24 -14.73 -6.17
C SER A 423 -3.64 -14.42 -5.62
N ASN A 424 -4.50 -13.78 -6.43
CA ASN A 424 -5.88 -13.46 -6.08
C ASN A 424 -6.74 -14.71 -5.92
N ILE A 425 -6.62 -15.69 -6.82
CA ILE A 425 -7.35 -16.97 -6.72
C ILE A 425 -6.97 -17.69 -5.41
N VAL A 426 -5.67 -17.79 -5.13
CA VAL A 426 -5.18 -18.43 -3.90
C VAL A 426 -5.68 -17.69 -2.66
N CYS A 427 -5.52 -16.36 -2.59
CA CYS A 427 -5.93 -15.60 -1.42
C CYS A 427 -7.45 -15.62 -1.19
N SER A 428 -8.24 -15.39 -2.25
CA SER A 428 -9.70 -15.35 -2.17
C SER A 428 -10.33 -16.69 -1.80
N SER A 429 -9.66 -17.81 -2.11
CA SER A 429 -10.10 -19.14 -1.66
C SER A 429 -9.92 -19.35 -0.15
N LEU A 430 -8.97 -18.65 0.48
CA LEU A 430 -8.58 -18.86 1.88
C LEU A 430 -9.14 -17.81 2.84
N GLN A 431 -9.16 -16.53 2.44
CA GLN A 431 -9.55 -15.41 3.29
C GLN A 431 -10.41 -14.40 2.51
N PRO A 432 -11.27 -13.61 3.20
CA PRO A 432 -11.89 -12.44 2.59
C PRO A 432 -10.85 -11.34 2.35
N SER A 433 -11.16 -10.35 1.50
CA SER A 433 -10.26 -9.22 1.27
C SER A 433 -9.94 -8.47 2.57
N PHE A 434 -8.82 -7.75 2.60
CA PHE A 434 -8.45 -6.92 3.74
C PHE A 434 -9.56 -5.92 4.12
N PHE A 435 -10.17 -5.28 3.12
CA PHE A 435 -11.23 -4.30 3.35
C PHE A 435 -12.50 -4.97 3.90
N ASP A 436 -12.92 -6.12 3.35
CA ASP A 436 -14.10 -6.85 3.84
C ASP A 436 -13.89 -7.40 5.26
N SER A 437 -12.66 -7.80 5.57
CA SER A 437 -12.27 -8.19 6.94
C SER A 437 -12.46 -7.03 7.91
N ILE A 438 -12.06 -5.80 7.54
CA ILE A 438 -12.29 -4.60 8.36
C ILE A 438 -13.76 -4.27 8.50
N ILE A 439 -14.56 -4.36 7.42
CA ILE A 439 -16.02 -4.15 7.46
C ILE A 439 -16.65 -5.08 8.52
N LYS A 440 -16.32 -6.37 8.48
CA LYS A 440 -16.80 -7.37 9.44
C LYS A 440 -16.36 -7.07 10.87
N ILE A 441 -15.09 -6.67 11.07
CA ILE A 441 -14.57 -6.30 12.40
C ILE A 441 -15.26 -5.04 12.94
N LYS A 442 -15.53 -4.05 12.10
CA LYS A 442 -16.21 -2.80 12.49
C LYS A 442 -17.72 -2.95 12.66
N HIS A 443 -18.30 -4.10 12.29
CA HIS A 443 -19.75 -4.30 12.26
C HIS A 443 -20.48 -3.22 11.45
N LEU A 444 -19.89 -2.81 10.32
CA LEU A 444 -20.57 -1.87 9.42
C LEU A 444 -21.75 -2.60 8.74
N PRO A 445 -22.88 -1.90 8.49
CA PRO A 445 -23.97 -2.49 7.73
C PRO A 445 -23.48 -2.71 6.30
N TYR A 446 -23.29 -3.96 5.92
CA TYR A 446 -22.79 -4.40 4.63
C TYR A 446 -23.52 -5.68 4.26
N PHE A 447 -24.08 -5.71 3.05
CA PHE A 447 -24.71 -6.93 2.55
C PHE A 447 -23.60 -7.92 2.13
N PRO A 448 -23.49 -9.08 2.80
CA PRO A 448 -22.49 -10.07 2.43
C PRO A 448 -22.77 -10.64 1.04
N ASP A 449 -21.71 -11.00 0.32
CA ASP A 449 -21.86 -11.75 -0.93
C ASP A 449 -22.62 -13.05 -0.66
N ILE A 450 -23.64 -13.31 -1.49
CA ILE A 450 -24.44 -14.52 -1.39
C ILE A 450 -23.55 -15.71 -1.76
N PRO A 451 -23.44 -16.74 -0.90
CA PRO A 451 -22.63 -17.91 -1.20
C PRO A 451 -23.13 -18.59 -2.48
N LYS A 452 -22.19 -19.06 -3.30
CA LYS A 452 -22.47 -19.70 -4.61
C LYS A 452 -23.23 -21.03 -4.49
N SER A 453 -23.22 -21.67 -3.32
CA SER A 453 -23.93 -22.93 -3.06
C SER A 453 -25.31 -22.68 -2.44
N THR A 454 -26.17 -23.70 -2.47
CA THR A 454 -27.50 -23.76 -1.83
C THR A 454 -27.36 -23.65 -0.30
N SER A 455 -27.13 -22.42 0.15
CA SER A 455 -27.19 -22.02 1.55
C SER A 455 -28.63 -21.72 1.97
N TRP A 456 -28.91 -21.83 3.26
CA TRP A 456 -30.15 -21.37 3.91
C TRP A 456 -30.54 -19.93 3.54
N VAL A 457 -29.57 -19.11 3.15
CA VAL A 457 -29.77 -17.72 2.68
C VAL A 457 -30.71 -17.65 1.47
N HIS A 458 -30.72 -18.67 0.59
CA HIS A 458 -31.60 -18.72 -0.58
C HIS A 458 -33.04 -19.11 -0.23
N GLU A 459 -33.29 -19.61 0.98
CA GLU A 459 -34.63 -19.95 1.47
C GLU A 459 -35.31 -18.77 2.19
N ILE A 460 -34.57 -17.70 2.48
CA ILE A 460 -35.10 -16.51 3.16
C ILE A 460 -36.09 -15.81 2.25
N ARG A 461 -37.34 -15.72 2.68
CA ARG A 461 -38.41 -15.02 1.95
C ARG A 461 -38.54 -13.58 2.43
N VAL A 462 -39.06 -12.71 1.57
CA VAL A 462 -39.37 -11.31 1.92
C VAL A 462 -40.29 -11.25 3.15
N GLU A 463 -41.23 -12.18 3.28
CA GLU A 463 -42.14 -12.30 4.43
C GLU A 463 -41.42 -12.48 5.78
N GLN A 464 -40.21 -13.03 5.79
CA GLN A 464 -39.42 -13.21 7.01
C GLN A 464 -38.61 -11.97 7.39
N ILE A 465 -38.51 -10.99 6.49
CA ILE A 465 -37.71 -9.77 6.64
C ILE A 465 -38.62 -8.53 6.78
N MET A 466 -39.75 -8.50 6.09
CA MET A 466 -40.78 -7.45 6.15
C MET A 466 -41.51 -7.50 7.50
#